data_AF-A0A0H2T3E9-F1
#
_entry.id   AF-A0A0H2T3E9-F1
#
_cell.length_a   1.000
_cell.length_b   1.000
_cell.length_c   1.000
_cell.angle_alpha   90.00
_cell.angle_beta   90.00
_cell.angle_gamma   90.00
#
_symmetry.space_group_name_H-M   'P 1'
#
loop_
_entity.id
_entity.type
_entity.pdbx_description
1 polymer ?
#
loop_
_entity_poly.entity_id
_entity_poly.type
_entity_poly.pdbx_seq_one_letter_code
_entity_poly.pdbx_strand_id
1 'polypeptide(L)'
;MRKTLLVLALVLFGVLSFAFKDVPKDHWAYDYVMDLANRGILPMEDNFNPDIVLTKAEIAVLLSDTLTYIENDPVLAKAEDIKRVETVMKILDKKLSNVVKANDEKLSALGVKLGAVESAVTANQNVLINLTKKVEVLNKEISALKTASSRSYLELKYTVLDLSDKLNSMSSLKDDVSVNIENIDGLWEELDTVKSDLDYVAGQNVKEHQGLKDMISKKADKEVVDGLSKDLEKTNAKLETITKVAYRAFNNADMLVEDMLDLQDQVDETTTKVDKVSGDLLKVQYLANDLSDRMTNVEGKVSASAEKVNKANMLAMVGIALAGVALVLPFVVTK
;
A
#
# COMPACT_ATOMS: atom_id res chain seq x y z
N MET A 1 5.72 -130.46 -77.37
CA MET A 1 4.89 -131.67 -77.60
C MET A 1 5.63 -132.97 -77.29
N ARG A 2 6.67 -133.41 -78.02
CA ARG A 2 7.38 -134.68 -77.66
C ARG A 2 7.96 -134.70 -76.23
N LYS A 3 8.60 -133.60 -75.79
CA LYS A 3 9.15 -133.48 -74.42
C LYS A 3 8.07 -133.42 -73.32
N THR A 4 6.90 -132.82 -73.61
CA THR A 4 5.79 -132.70 -72.65
C THR A 4 5.02 -134.02 -72.50
N LEU A 5 4.94 -134.83 -73.56
CA LEU A 5 4.43 -136.21 -73.50
C LEU A 5 5.34 -137.12 -72.66
N LEU A 6 6.66 -136.95 -72.75
CA LEU A 6 7.64 -137.67 -71.95
C LEU A 6 7.53 -137.35 -70.45
N VAL A 7 7.39 -136.07 -70.09
CA VAL A 7 7.17 -135.65 -68.69
C VAL A 7 5.82 -136.16 -68.15
N LEU A 8 4.76 -136.13 -68.95
CA LEU A 8 3.45 -136.65 -68.53
C LEU A 8 3.47 -138.18 -68.36
N ALA A 9 4.19 -138.91 -69.22
CA ALA A 9 4.42 -140.34 -69.08
C ALA A 9 5.24 -140.68 -67.82
N LEU A 10 6.29 -139.91 -67.52
CA LEU A 10 7.13 -140.09 -66.33
C LEU A 10 6.32 -139.91 -65.03
N VAL A 11 5.41 -138.93 -65.01
CA VAL A 11 4.52 -138.66 -63.86
C VAL A 11 3.42 -139.73 -63.72
N LEU A 12 2.97 -140.33 -64.82
CA LEU A 12 1.97 -141.41 -64.81
C LEU A 12 2.54 -142.82 -64.54
N PHE A 13 3.86 -143.01 -64.60
CA PHE A 13 4.54 -144.29 -64.31
C PHE A 13 5.33 -144.31 -63.00
N GLY A 14 5.36 -143.18 -62.27
CA GLY A 14 6.33 -142.90 -61.20
C GLY A 14 5.87 -143.03 -59.75
N VAL A 15 4.69 -143.61 -59.47
CA VAL A 15 4.27 -143.96 -58.08
C VAL A 15 3.69 -145.38 -58.02
N LEU A 16 4.29 -146.30 -58.76
CA LEU A 16 4.27 -147.70 -58.37
C LEU A 16 5.14 -147.83 -57.12
N SER A 17 4.50 -147.98 -55.95
CA SER A 17 5.18 -148.33 -54.71
C SER A 17 5.69 -149.77 -54.79
N PHE A 18 6.77 -149.99 -55.54
CA PHE A 18 7.49 -151.26 -55.58
C PHE A 18 8.11 -151.53 -54.21
N ALA A 19 7.41 -152.31 -53.41
CA ALA A 19 7.98 -152.99 -52.26
C ALA A 19 8.42 -154.39 -52.70
N PHE A 20 9.56 -154.84 -52.18
CA PHE A 20 10.04 -156.21 -52.38
C PHE A 20 9.02 -157.21 -51.84
N LYS A 21 8.61 -158.20 -52.65
CA LYS A 21 7.50 -159.11 -52.32
C LYS A 21 7.79 -160.01 -51.11
N ASP A 22 9.07 -160.23 -50.84
CA ASP A 22 9.63 -161.05 -49.76
C ASP A 22 10.05 -160.25 -48.51
N VAL A 23 9.88 -158.91 -48.53
CA VAL A 23 10.06 -158.05 -47.35
C VAL A 23 8.73 -157.36 -47.04
N PRO A 24 7.80 -158.03 -46.34
CA PRO A 24 6.53 -157.43 -45.93
C PRO A 24 6.73 -156.37 -44.83
N LYS A 25 5.71 -155.54 -44.59
CA LYS A 25 5.78 -154.37 -43.69
C LYS A 25 6.07 -154.68 -42.21
N ASP A 26 5.85 -155.92 -41.80
CA ASP A 26 6.12 -156.45 -40.47
C ASP A 26 7.52 -157.09 -40.35
N HIS A 27 8.26 -157.20 -41.46
CA HIS A 27 9.65 -157.65 -41.44
C HIS A 27 10.56 -156.58 -40.81
N TRP A 28 11.43 -156.98 -39.87
CA TRP A 28 12.30 -156.06 -39.12
C TRP A 28 13.19 -155.17 -40.00
N ALA A 29 13.55 -155.64 -41.20
CA ALA A 29 14.40 -154.92 -42.15
C ALA A 29 13.63 -153.95 -43.06
N TYR A 30 12.28 -153.96 -43.05
CA TYR A 30 11.44 -153.27 -44.03
C TYR A 30 11.81 -151.78 -44.18
N ASP A 31 11.84 -151.03 -43.08
CA ASP A 31 12.12 -149.59 -43.13
C ASP A 31 13.52 -149.28 -43.67
N TYR A 32 14.54 -150.06 -43.29
CA TYR A 32 15.92 -149.88 -43.74
C TYR A 32 16.10 -150.20 -45.23
N VAL A 33 15.54 -151.33 -45.67
CA VAL A 33 15.58 -151.78 -47.07
C VAL A 33 14.80 -150.79 -47.96
N MET A 34 13.62 -150.36 -47.51
CA MET A 34 12.80 -149.41 -48.26
C MET A 34 13.43 -148.00 -48.30
N ASP A 35 14.05 -147.51 -47.22
CA ASP A 35 14.77 -146.23 -47.22
C ASP A 35 15.98 -146.25 -48.18
N LEU A 36 16.79 -147.31 -48.16
CA LEU A 36 17.92 -147.45 -49.08
C LEU A 36 17.46 -147.61 -50.55
N ALA A 37 16.37 -148.34 -50.81
CA ALA A 37 15.79 -148.44 -52.16
C ALA A 37 15.19 -147.10 -52.64
N ASN A 38 14.48 -146.38 -51.77
CA ASN A 38 13.94 -145.04 -52.07
C ASN A 38 15.04 -144.01 -52.35
N ARG A 39 16.22 -144.15 -51.72
CA ARG A 39 17.43 -143.36 -52.02
C ARG A 39 18.16 -143.77 -53.29
N GLY A 40 17.74 -144.86 -53.95
CA GLY A 40 18.38 -145.42 -55.14
C GLY A 40 19.71 -146.14 -54.85
N ILE A 41 19.98 -146.48 -53.58
CA ILE A 41 21.20 -147.16 -53.12
C ILE A 41 21.05 -148.67 -53.29
N LEU A 42 19.85 -149.21 -53.07
CA LEU A 42 19.50 -150.58 -53.46
C LEU A 42 18.78 -150.57 -54.82
N PRO A 43 19.05 -151.54 -55.71
CA PRO A 43 18.23 -151.73 -56.91
C PRO A 43 16.81 -152.12 -56.51
N MET A 44 15.80 -151.52 -57.14
CA MET A 44 14.41 -151.97 -57.01
C MET A 44 14.16 -153.17 -57.94
N GLU A 45 14.10 -154.35 -57.33
CA GLU A 45 13.73 -155.61 -57.96
C GLU A 45 12.45 -156.19 -57.33
N ASP A 46 11.96 -157.29 -57.89
CA ASP A 46 10.75 -157.97 -57.41
C ASP A 46 10.89 -158.54 -55.98
N ASN A 47 12.10 -158.97 -55.61
CA ASN A 47 12.47 -159.58 -54.33
C ASN A 47 13.81 -158.98 -53.85
N PHE A 48 13.98 -158.78 -52.54
CA PHE A 48 15.24 -158.34 -51.93
C PHE A 48 16.17 -159.51 -51.62
N ASN A 49 15.59 -160.69 -51.34
CA ASN A 49 16.22 -161.93 -50.92
C ASN A 49 17.01 -161.80 -49.60
N PRO A 50 16.35 -161.46 -48.46
CA PRO A 50 17.02 -161.09 -47.21
C PRO A 50 17.94 -162.16 -46.60
N ASP A 51 17.72 -163.44 -46.93
CA ASP A 51 18.53 -164.56 -46.44
C ASP A 51 19.77 -164.86 -47.31
N ILE A 52 19.97 -164.15 -48.42
CA ILE A 52 21.16 -164.31 -49.27
C ILE A 52 22.36 -163.62 -48.63
N VAL A 53 23.46 -164.36 -48.47
CA VAL A 53 24.74 -163.82 -48.00
C VAL A 53 25.36 -162.96 -49.09
N LEU A 54 25.41 -161.64 -48.86
CA LEU A 54 26.08 -160.69 -49.75
C LEU A 54 27.56 -161.02 -49.91
N THR A 55 28.06 -160.94 -51.15
CA THR A 55 29.48 -161.01 -51.44
C THR A 55 30.20 -159.72 -51.04
N LYS A 56 31.52 -159.80 -50.86
CA LYS A 56 32.35 -158.61 -50.59
C LYS A 56 32.28 -157.56 -51.70
N ALA A 57 31.97 -157.95 -52.93
CA ALA A 57 31.84 -157.03 -54.06
C ALA A 57 30.55 -156.21 -53.96
N GLU A 58 29.42 -156.86 -53.67
CA GLU A 58 28.12 -156.18 -53.51
C GLU A 58 28.15 -155.22 -52.32
N ILE A 59 28.74 -155.62 -51.19
CA ILE A 59 28.93 -154.72 -50.02
C ILE A 59 29.77 -153.49 -50.41
N ALA A 60 30.81 -153.65 -51.22
CA ALA A 60 31.65 -152.54 -51.67
C ALA A 60 30.91 -151.57 -52.61
N VAL A 61 30.02 -152.08 -53.47
CA VAL A 61 29.14 -151.25 -54.33
C VAL A 61 28.16 -150.47 -53.46
N LEU A 62 27.42 -151.14 -52.56
CA LEU A 62 26.47 -150.47 -51.66
C LEU A 62 27.17 -149.42 -50.76
N LEU A 63 28.39 -149.69 -50.31
CA LEU A 63 29.19 -148.72 -49.56
C LEU A 63 29.64 -147.52 -50.43
N SER A 64 29.98 -147.75 -51.70
CA SER A 64 30.30 -146.67 -52.65
C SER A 64 29.09 -145.79 -52.93
N ASP A 65 27.92 -146.39 -53.12
CA ASP A 65 26.69 -145.68 -53.48
C ASP A 65 26.09 -144.94 -52.27
N THR A 66 26.12 -145.53 -51.06
CA THR A 66 25.79 -144.81 -49.81
C THR A 66 26.70 -143.59 -49.60
N LEU A 67 28.01 -143.73 -49.74
CA LEU A 67 28.96 -142.61 -49.60
C LEU A 67 28.71 -141.53 -50.66
N THR A 68 28.48 -141.92 -51.92
CA THR A 68 28.18 -140.99 -53.01
C THR A 68 26.86 -140.25 -52.78
N TYR A 69 25.83 -140.93 -52.27
CA TYR A 69 24.57 -140.29 -51.87
C TYR A 69 24.81 -139.24 -50.78
N ILE A 70 25.56 -139.60 -49.73
CA ILE A 70 25.87 -138.71 -48.61
C ILE A 70 26.66 -137.49 -49.08
N GLU A 71 27.73 -137.64 -49.87
CA GLU A 71 28.52 -136.50 -50.38
C GLU A 71 27.73 -135.53 -51.26
N ASN A 72 26.66 -136.00 -51.89
CA ASN A 72 25.79 -135.20 -52.77
C ASN A 72 24.48 -134.76 -52.12
N ASP A 73 24.23 -135.10 -50.85
CA ASP A 73 22.99 -134.78 -50.14
C ASP A 73 22.79 -133.25 -50.07
N PRO A 74 21.68 -132.70 -50.64
CA PRO A 74 21.42 -131.27 -50.65
C PRO A 74 21.14 -130.66 -49.27
N VAL A 75 20.94 -131.49 -48.23
CA VAL A 75 20.78 -131.05 -46.84
C VAL A 75 22.13 -130.80 -46.16
N LEU A 76 23.22 -131.42 -46.64
CA LEU A 76 24.57 -131.14 -46.15
C LEU A 76 25.06 -129.80 -46.71
N ALA A 77 25.05 -128.77 -45.86
CA ALA A 77 25.57 -127.44 -46.18
C ALA A 77 27.03 -127.54 -46.66
N LYS A 78 27.26 -127.22 -47.94
CA LYS A 78 28.58 -127.33 -48.55
C LYS A 78 29.52 -126.29 -47.93
N ALA A 79 30.81 -126.61 -47.85
CA ALA A 79 31.81 -125.71 -47.25
C ALA A 79 31.85 -124.31 -47.93
N GLU A 80 31.45 -124.22 -49.19
CA GLU A 80 31.31 -122.94 -49.89
C GLU A 80 30.17 -122.07 -49.34
N ASP A 81 29.01 -122.65 -49.01
CA ASP A 81 27.85 -121.91 -48.49
C ASP A 81 28.14 -121.36 -47.08
N ILE A 82 28.80 -122.15 -46.24
CA ILE A 82 29.29 -121.71 -44.92
C ILE A 82 30.24 -120.51 -45.10
N LYS A 83 31.18 -120.57 -46.04
CA LYS A 83 32.12 -119.48 -46.35
C LYS A 83 31.43 -118.22 -46.89
N ARG A 84 30.35 -118.38 -47.67
CA ARG A 84 29.50 -117.27 -48.12
C ARG A 84 28.80 -116.61 -46.93
N VAL A 85 28.21 -117.40 -46.01
CA VAL A 85 27.58 -116.89 -44.78
C VAL A 85 28.59 -116.15 -43.89
N GLU A 86 29.77 -116.71 -43.65
CA GLU A 86 30.84 -116.01 -42.90
C GLU A 86 31.21 -114.67 -43.54
N THR A 87 31.31 -114.63 -44.87
CA THR A 87 31.68 -113.41 -45.61
C THR A 87 30.60 -112.34 -45.47
N VAL A 88 29.32 -112.74 -45.59
CA VAL A 88 28.17 -111.85 -45.35
C VAL A 88 28.16 -111.35 -43.90
N MET A 89 28.38 -112.24 -42.93
CA MET A 89 28.43 -111.89 -41.51
C MET A 89 29.54 -110.87 -41.21
N LYS A 90 30.77 -111.10 -41.68
CA LYS A 90 31.89 -110.14 -41.57
C LYS A 90 31.58 -108.78 -42.21
N ILE A 91 30.83 -108.74 -43.33
CA ILE A 91 30.36 -107.49 -43.95
C ILE A 91 29.28 -106.81 -43.09
N LEU A 92 28.34 -107.57 -42.53
CA LEU A 92 27.29 -107.05 -41.65
C LEU A 92 27.88 -106.48 -40.35
N ASP A 93 28.80 -107.19 -39.69
CA ASP A 93 29.50 -106.72 -38.49
C ASP A 93 30.24 -105.40 -38.74
N LYS A 94 30.96 -105.30 -39.88
CA LYS A 94 31.64 -104.08 -40.28
C LYS A 94 30.67 -102.93 -40.55
N LYS A 95 29.54 -103.19 -41.24
CA LYS A 95 28.49 -102.19 -41.47
C LYS A 95 27.85 -101.74 -40.17
N LEU A 96 27.53 -102.66 -39.27
CA LEU A 96 26.94 -102.39 -37.96
C LEU A 96 27.89 -101.56 -37.09
N SER A 97 29.17 -101.94 -36.99
CA SER A 97 30.19 -101.18 -36.25
C SER A 97 30.33 -99.74 -36.77
N ASN A 98 30.29 -99.55 -38.10
CA ASN A 98 30.33 -98.21 -38.70
C ASN A 98 29.07 -97.38 -38.38
N VAL A 99 27.88 -97.99 -38.39
CA VAL A 99 26.61 -97.33 -38.04
C VAL A 99 26.59 -96.94 -36.56
N VAL A 100 27.04 -97.83 -35.66
CA VAL A 100 27.15 -97.56 -34.23
C VAL A 100 28.08 -96.37 -33.98
N LYS A 101 29.32 -96.40 -34.50
CA LYS A 101 30.27 -95.28 -34.36
C LYS A 101 29.72 -93.95 -34.89
N ALA A 102 29.13 -93.95 -36.09
CA ALA A 102 28.56 -92.75 -36.68
C ALA A 102 27.35 -92.19 -35.88
N ASN A 103 26.65 -93.04 -35.13
CA ASN A 103 25.58 -92.61 -34.23
C ASN A 103 26.12 -92.13 -32.88
N ASP A 104 27.14 -92.79 -32.31
CA ASP A 104 27.81 -92.37 -31.07
C ASP A 104 28.48 -90.99 -31.23
N GLU A 105 29.14 -90.74 -32.36
CA GLU A 105 29.71 -89.44 -32.72
C GLU A 105 28.62 -88.36 -32.81
N LYS A 106 27.49 -88.65 -33.47
CA LYS A 106 26.33 -87.73 -33.54
C LYS A 106 25.71 -87.48 -32.18
N LEU A 107 25.55 -88.53 -31.35
CA LEU A 107 24.96 -88.44 -30.01
C LEU A 107 25.85 -87.58 -29.10
N SER A 108 27.17 -87.78 -29.17
CA SER A 108 28.16 -86.97 -28.46
C SER A 108 28.10 -85.50 -28.90
N ALA A 109 28.04 -85.24 -30.22
CA ALA A 109 27.90 -83.89 -30.75
C ALA A 109 26.56 -83.21 -30.38
N LEU A 110 25.48 -83.98 -30.27
CA LEU A 110 24.19 -83.49 -29.77
C LEU A 110 24.25 -83.17 -28.28
N GLY A 111 24.91 -83.99 -27.46
CA GLY A 111 25.12 -83.71 -26.03
C GLY A 111 25.89 -82.41 -25.79
N VAL A 112 26.97 -82.18 -26.54
CA VAL A 112 27.73 -80.91 -26.48
C VAL A 112 26.87 -79.71 -26.87
N LYS A 113 26.06 -79.83 -27.93
CA LYS A 113 25.12 -78.76 -28.34
C LYS A 113 24.03 -78.50 -27.31
N LEU A 114 23.51 -79.55 -26.67
CA LEU A 114 22.49 -79.44 -25.62
C LEU A 114 23.05 -78.67 -24.41
N GLY A 115 24.22 -79.06 -23.88
CA GLY A 115 24.84 -78.36 -22.75
C GLY A 115 25.16 -76.88 -23.04
N ALA A 116 25.50 -76.55 -24.29
CA ALA A 116 25.68 -75.16 -24.71
C ALA A 116 24.34 -74.38 -24.72
N VAL A 117 23.24 -75.00 -25.16
CA VAL A 117 21.89 -74.42 -25.12
C VAL A 117 21.42 -74.23 -23.67
N GLU A 118 21.59 -75.23 -22.80
CA GLU A 118 21.24 -75.15 -21.37
C GLU A 118 21.99 -74.02 -20.65
N SER A 119 23.29 -73.87 -20.95
CA SER A 119 24.11 -72.78 -20.43
C SER A 119 23.61 -71.40 -20.91
N ALA A 120 23.24 -71.27 -22.19
CA ALA A 120 22.68 -70.04 -22.74
C ALA A 120 21.29 -69.71 -22.16
N VAL A 121 20.44 -70.72 -21.94
CA VAL A 121 19.13 -70.56 -21.27
C VAL A 121 19.32 -70.05 -19.84
N THR A 122 20.24 -70.63 -19.08
CA THR A 122 20.56 -70.19 -17.71
C THR A 122 21.09 -68.76 -17.67
N ALA A 123 21.97 -68.39 -18.61
CA ALA A 123 22.46 -67.02 -18.74
C ALA A 123 21.31 -66.03 -19.04
N ASN A 124 20.41 -66.38 -19.96
CA ASN A 124 19.25 -65.56 -20.32
C ASN A 124 18.24 -65.42 -19.15
N GLN A 125 18.02 -66.47 -18.37
CA GLN A 125 17.20 -66.41 -17.15
C GLN A 125 17.77 -65.41 -16.13
N ASN A 126 19.09 -65.42 -15.91
CA ASN A 126 19.76 -64.46 -15.03
C ASN A 126 19.66 -63.01 -15.54
N VAL A 127 19.78 -62.79 -16.86
CA VAL A 127 19.54 -61.47 -17.48
C VAL A 127 18.09 -61.02 -17.26
N LEU A 128 17.11 -61.90 -17.46
CA LEU A 128 15.69 -61.59 -17.25
C LEU A 128 15.41 -61.18 -15.80
N ILE A 129 15.91 -61.93 -14.82
CA ILE A 129 15.78 -61.62 -13.38
C ILE A 129 16.35 -60.22 -13.06
N ASN A 130 17.50 -59.88 -13.63
CA ASN A 130 18.12 -58.57 -13.42
C ASN A 130 17.36 -57.43 -14.11
N LEU A 131 16.75 -57.68 -15.28
CA LEU A 131 15.87 -56.72 -15.95
C LEU A 131 14.58 -56.47 -15.15
N THR A 132 13.93 -57.52 -14.64
CA THR A 132 12.74 -57.40 -13.78
C THR A 132 13.02 -56.53 -12.55
N LYS A 133 14.12 -56.79 -11.83
CA LYS A 133 14.54 -55.96 -10.67
C LYS A 133 14.74 -54.49 -11.04
N LYS A 134 15.35 -54.20 -12.20
CA LYS A 134 15.51 -52.81 -12.68
C LYS A 134 14.15 -52.15 -12.99
N VAL A 135 13.22 -52.88 -13.61
CA VAL A 135 11.87 -52.38 -13.90
C VAL A 135 11.08 -52.10 -12.62
N GLU A 136 11.20 -52.95 -11.59
CA GLU A 136 10.59 -52.71 -10.27
C GLU A 136 11.12 -51.41 -9.61
N VAL A 137 12.43 -51.19 -9.64
CA VAL A 137 13.05 -49.96 -9.11
C VAL A 137 12.57 -48.73 -9.89
N LEU A 138 12.61 -48.77 -11.23
CA LEU A 138 12.12 -47.67 -12.07
C LEU A 138 10.65 -47.35 -11.83
N ASN A 139 9.79 -48.35 -11.66
CA ASN A 139 8.37 -48.14 -11.34
C ASN A 139 8.17 -47.45 -9.98
N LYS A 140 9.00 -47.78 -8.99
CA LYS A 140 9.01 -47.10 -7.68
C LYS A 140 9.47 -45.64 -7.79
N GLU A 141 10.53 -45.39 -8.55
CA GLU A 141 11.06 -44.04 -8.80
C GLU A 141 10.05 -43.16 -9.56
N ILE A 142 9.41 -43.69 -10.61
CA ILE A 142 8.33 -43.02 -11.35
C ILE A 142 7.16 -42.67 -10.42
N SER A 143 6.77 -43.58 -9.52
CA SER A 143 5.69 -43.35 -8.56
C SER A 143 6.03 -42.27 -7.52
N ALA A 144 7.29 -42.23 -7.06
CA ALA A 144 7.80 -41.18 -6.19
C ALA A 144 7.83 -39.82 -6.90
N LEU A 145 8.35 -39.78 -8.13
CA LEU A 145 8.42 -38.58 -8.97
C LEU A 145 7.03 -38.01 -9.26
N LYS A 146 6.05 -38.85 -9.60
CA LYS A 146 4.65 -38.45 -9.78
C LYS A 146 4.08 -37.80 -8.52
N THR A 147 4.38 -38.35 -7.35
CA THR A 147 3.92 -37.82 -6.06
C THR A 147 4.58 -36.48 -5.72
N ALA A 148 5.89 -36.36 -5.96
CA ALA A 148 6.64 -35.12 -5.76
C ALA A 148 6.15 -34.00 -6.69
N SER A 149 6.01 -34.29 -7.98
CA SER A 149 5.52 -33.34 -8.99
C SER A 149 4.12 -32.80 -8.64
N SER A 150 3.20 -33.67 -8.21
CA SER A 150 1.87 -33.24 -7.74
C SER A 150 1.91 -32.32 -6.52
N ARG A 151 2.86 -32.53 -5.58
CA ARG A 151 3.03 -31.64 -4.42
C ARG A 151 3.57 -30.28 -4.84
N SER A 152 4.64 -30.25 -5.64
CA SER A 152 5.23 -29.01 -6.15
C SER A 152 4.23 -28.20 -7.01
N TYR A 153 3.36 -28.86 -7.77
CA TYR A 153 2.28 -28.19 -8.50
C TYR A 153 1.25 -27.52 -7.56
N LEU A 154 0.87 -28.18 -6.47
CA LEU A 154 -0.06 -27.60 -5.48
C LEU A 154 0.59 -26.43 -4.73
N GLU A 155 1.85 -26.56 -4.33
CA GLU A 155 2.63 -25.50 -3.68
C GLU A 155 2.78 -24.27 -4.59
N LEU A 156 3.10 -24.49 -5.87
CA LEU A 156 3.12 -23.43 -6.89
C LEU A 156 1.73 -22.79 -7.08
N LYS A 157 0.66 -23.58 -7.09
CA LYS A 157 -0.71 -23.05 -7.19
C LYS A 157 -1.07 -22.14 -6.02
N TYR A 158 -0.75 -22.53 -4.78
CA TYR A 158 -1.07 -21.73 -3.59
C TYR A 158 -0.21 -20.46 -3.49
N THR A 159 1.08 -20.54 -3.84
CA THR A 159 1.95 -19.35 -3.90
C THR A 159 1.53 -18.36 -4.99
N VAL A 160 1.08 -18.83 -6.15
CA VAL A 160 0.50 -17.97 -7.20
C VAL A 160 -0.80 -17.29 -6.73
N LEU A 161 -1.65 -17.98 -5.95
CA LEU A 161 -2.86 -17.38 -5.37
C LEU A 161 -2.51 -16.28 -4.35
N ASP A 162 -1.62 -16.54 -3.40
CA ASP A 162 -1.14 -15.55 -2.42
C ASP A 162 -0.50 -14.32 -3.10
N LEU A 163 0.29 -14.53 -4.16
CA LEU A 163 0.84 -13.44 -4.97
C LEU A 163 -0.25 -12.65 -5.71
N SER A 164 -1.31 -13.31 -6.19
CA SER A 164 -2.44 -12.64 -6.84
C SER A 164 -3.23 -11.77 -5.84
N ASP A 165 -3.45 -12.25 -4.63
CA ASP A 165 -4.15 -11.49 -3.59
C ASP A 165 -3.33 -10.26 -3.17
N LYS A 166 -2.01 -10.43 -2.99
CA LYS A 166 -1.08 -9.31 -2.72
C LYS A 166 -1.03 -8.28 -3.85
N LEU A 167 -1.10 -8.72 -5.10
CA LEU A 167 -1.16 -7.83 -6.26
C LEU A 167 -2.45 -7.01 -6.27
N ASN A 168 -3.58 -7.61 -5.90
CA ASN A 168 -4.86 -6.91 -5.78
C ASN A 168 -4.82 -5.85 -4.67
N SER A 169 -4.25 -6.16 -3.49
CA SER A 169 -4.05 -5.17 -2.42
C SER A 169 -3.08 -4.05 -2.79
N MET A 170 -2.08 -4.32 -3.64
CA MET A 170 -1.19 -3.30 -4.18
C MET A 170 -1.94 -2.35 -5.14
N SER A 171 -2.92 -2.85 -5.90
CA SER A 171 -3.75 -2.02 -6.77
C SER A 171 -4.62 -1.06 -5.96
N SER A 172 -5.28 -1.52 -4.89
CA SER A 172 -6.08 -0.61 -4.05
C SER A 172 -5.21 0.45 -3.38
N LEU A 173 -4.02 0.08 -2.88
CA LEU A 173 -3.09 1.06 -2.29
C LEU A 173 -2.62 2.11 -3.32
N LYS A 174 -2.41 1.71 -4.58
CA LYS A 174 -2.09 2.64 -5.67
C LYS A 174 -3.23 3.64 -5.91
N ASP A 175 -4.48 3.17 -5.89
CA ASP A 175 -5.65 4.03 -6.10
C ASP A 175 -5.85 4.98 -4.90
N ASP A 176 -5.67 4.51 -3.66
CA ASP A 176 -5.64 5.34 -2.43
C ASP A 176 -4.55 6.42 -2.50
N VAL A 177 -3.35 6.08 -3.00
CA VAL A 177 -2.26 7.05 -3.21
C VAL A 177 -2.63 8.08 -4.28
N SER A 178 -3.33 7.68 -5.35
CA SER A 178 -3.81 8.62 -6.39
C SER A 178 -4.78 9.65 -5.81
N VAL A 179 -5.77 9.21 -5.02
CA VAL A 179 -6.73 10.09 -4.35
C VAL A 179 -6.02 11.03 -3.35
N ASN A 180 -5.00 10.54 -2.62
CA ASN A 180 -4.23 11.38 -1.72
C ASN A 180 -3.37 12.43 -2.46
N ILE A 181 -2.89 12.14 -3.67
CA ILE A 181 -2.20 13.14 -4.51
C ILE A 181 -3.19 14.23 -4.94
N GLU A 182 -4.36 13.86 -5.46
CA GLU A 182 -5.41 14.82 -5.84
C GLU A 182 -5.84 15.73 -4.66
N ASN A 183 -5.98 15.15 -3.45
CA ASN A 183 -6.26 15.92 -2.23
C ASN A 183 -5.12 16.89 -1.86
N ILE A 184 -3.86 16.48 -2.04
CA ILE A 184 -2.70 17.35 -1.77
C ILE A 184 -2.63 18.50 -2.78
N ASP A 185 -2.90 18.23 -4.06
CA ASP A 185 -2.92 19.26 -5.10
C ASP A 185 -4.04 20.29 -4.82
N GLY A 186 -5.23 19.84 -4.41
CA GLY A 186 -6.31 20.75 -3.97
C GLY A 186 -5.94 21.62 -2.75
N LEU A 187 -5.25 21.05 -1.76
CA LEU A 187 -4.73 21.82 -0.61
C LEU A 187 -3.67 22.85 -1.01
N TRP A 188 -2.91 22.63 -2.09
CA TRP A 188 -2.00 23.63 -2.63
C TRP A 188 -2.74 24.79 -3.32
N GLU A 189 -3.84 24.52 -4.03
CA GLU A 189 -4.70 25.58 -4.61
C GLU A 189 -5.38 26.43 -3.52
N GLU A 190 -5.88 25.80 -2.45
CA GLU A 190 -6.41 26.50 -1.27
C GLU A 190 -5.33 27.38 -0.62
N LEU A 191 -4.11 26.87 -0.46
CA LEU A 191 -2.99 27.61 0.14
C LEU A 191 -2.58 28.82 -0.70
N ASP A 192 -2.53 28.70 -2.02
CA ASP A 192 -2.18 29.84 -2.90
C ASP A 192 -3.30 30.91 -2.92
N THR A 193 -4.56 30.48 -2.80
CA THR A 193 -5.71 31.37 -2.60
C THR A 193 -5.60 32.14 -1.28
N VAL A 194 -5.34 31.46 -0.16
CA VAL A 194 -5.14 32.08 1.17
C VAL A 194 -3.95 33.05 1.15
N LYS A 195 -2.89 32.73 0.40
CA LYS A 195 -1.73 33.61 0.23
C LYS A 195 -2.09 34.88 -0.56
N SER A 196 -2.85 34.76 -1.65
CA SER A 196 -3.37 35.92 -2.39
C SER A 196 -4.24 36.82 -1.51
N ASP A 197 -5.14 36.24 -0.70
CA ASP A 197 -5.96 36.99 0.25
C ASP A 197 -5.12 37.69 1.32
N LEU A 198 -4.07 37.04 1.82
CA LEU A 198 -3.13 37.63 2.79
C LEU A 198 -2.38 38.82 2.18
N ASP A 199 -1.88 38.69 0.95
CA ASP A 199 -1.19 39.77 0.22
C ASP A 199 -2.15 40.95 -0.04
N TYR A 200 -3.42 40.68 -0.37
CA TYR A 200 -4.46 41.70 -0.52
C TYR A 200 -4.73 42.45 0.80
N VAL A 201 -4.95 41.72 1.91
CA VAL A 201 -5.17 42.31 3.24
C VAL A 201 -3.95 43.11 3.71
N ALA A 202 -2.73 42.62 3.48
CA ALA A 202 -1.51 43.35 3.78
C ALA A 202 -1.43 44.67 3.00
N GLY A 203 -1.75 44.63 1.69
CA GLY A 203 -1.83 45.83 0.85
C GLY A 203 -2.90 46.83 1.29
N GLN A 204 -4.05 46.36 1.77
CA GLN A 204 -5.10 47.22 2.33
C GLN A 204 -4.67 47.86 3.66
N ASN A 205 -4.07 47.10 4.57
CA ASN A 205 -3.53 47.62 5.83
C ASN A 205 -2.47 48.71 5.61
N VAL A 206 -1.61 48.58 4.59
CA VAL A 206 -0.64 49.62 4.23
C VAL A 206 -1.34 50.92 3.79
N LYS A 207 -2.42 50.83 2.99
CA LYS A 207 -3.22 52.00 2.58
C LYS A 207 -3.92 52.66 3.77
N GLU A 208 -4.53 51.87 4.66
CA GLU A 208 -5.18 52.39 5.86
C GLU A 208 -4.19 53.05 6.81
N HIS A 209 -3.01 52.45 7.02
CA HIS A 209 -1.96 53.03 7.84
C HIS A 209 -1.44 54.36 7.26
N GLN A 210 -1.30 54.46 5.94
CA GLN A 210 -0.96 55.72 5.27
C GLN A 210 -2.11 56.74 5.41
N GLY A 211 -3.36 56.34 5.25
CA GLY A 211 -4.53 57.21 5.46
C GLY A 211 -4.63 57.73 6.89
N LEU A 212 -4.37 56.90 7.90
CA LEU A 212 -4.27 57.30 9.30
C LEU A 212 -3.12 58.29 9.53
N LYS A 213 -1.96 58.04 8.93
CA LYS A 213 -0.81 58.96 8.98
C LYS A 213 -1.16 60.32 8.38
N ASP A 214 -1.80 60.35 7.21
CA ASP A 214 -2.28 61.57 6.55
C ASP A 214 -3.35 62.30 7.38
N MET A 215 -4.26 61.57 8.01
CA MET A 215 -5.28 62.13 8.92
C MET A 215 -4.67 62.72 10.20
N ILE A 216 -3.67 62.05 10.79
CA ILE A 216 -2.93 62.57 11.95
C ILE A 216 -2.19 63.85 11.56
N SER A 217 -1.52 63.87 10.41
CA SER A 217 -0.86 65.07 9.88
C SER A 217 -1.83 66.23 9.60
N LYS A 218 -3.08 65.96 9.20
CA LYS A 218 -4.11 67.00 9.00
C LYS A 218 -4.78 67.48 10.30
N LYS A 219 -4.97 66.61 11.30
CA LYS A 219 -5.55 67.00 12.60
C LYS A 219 -4.56 67.71 13.51
N ALA A 220 -3.28 67.36 13.42
CA ALA A 220 -2.18 68.09 14.04
C ALA A 220 -1.80 69.29 13.15
N ASP A 221 -2.76 70.19 12.91
CA ASP A 221 -2.54 71.43 12.17
C ASP A 221 -1.72 72.39 13.05
N LYS A 222 -0.43 72.06 13.17
CA LYS A 222 0.52 72.65 14.11
C LYS A 222 0.61 74.16 13.91
N GLU A 223 0.45 74.63 12.68
CA GLU A 223 0.47 76.04 12.33
C GLU A 223 -0.72 76.81 12.96
N VAL A 224 -1.89 76.19 13.05
CA VAL A 224 -3.07 76.75 13.76
C VAL A 224 -2.85 76.75 15.27
N VAL A 225 -2.28 75.68 15.84
CA VAL A 225 -1.98 75.59 17.29
C VAL A 225 -0.89 76.58 17.70
N ASP A 226 0.20 76.66 16.94
CA ASP A 226 1.29 77.61 17.15
C ASP A 226 0.79 79.06 16.96
N GLY A 227 -0.14 79.29 16.03
CA GLY A 227 -0.81 80.58 15.82
C GLY A 227 -1.68 80.99 17.02
N LEU A 228 -2.58 80.12 17.47
CA LEU A 228 -3.40 80.34 18.66
C LEU A 228 -2.56 80.52 19.92
N SER A 229 -1.44 79.80 20.06
CA SER A 229 -0.52 79.98 21.18
C SER A 229 0.15 81.36 21.18
N LYS A 230 0.61 81.83 20.01
CA LYS A 230 1.17 83.21 19.88
C LYS A 230 0.13 84.29 20.17
N ASP A 231 -1.12 84.09 19.76
CA ASP A 231 -2.19 85.05 20.03
C ASP A 231 -2.66 85.00 21.49
N LEU A 232 -2.60 83.84 22.15
CA LEU A 232 -2.76 83.71 23.60
C LEU A 232 -1.64 84.42 24.35
N GLU A 233 -0.37 84.26 23.97
CA GLU A 233 0.77 84.98 24.55
C GLU A 233 0.60 86.50 24.45
N LYS A 234 0.28 87.02 23.25
CA LYS A 234 -0.02 88.46 23.04
C LYS A 234 -1.19 88.93 23.91
N THR A 235 -2.23 88.11 24.04
CA THR A 235 -3.41 88.43 24.85
C THR A 235 -3.07 88.43 26.33
N ASN A 236 -2.24 87.50 26.79
CA ASN A 236 -1.80 87.43 28.18
C ASN A 236 -0.86 88.60 28.55
N ALA A 237 0.02 89.03 27.65
CA ALA A 237 0.84 90.23 27.83
C ALA A 237 -0.01 91.53 27.88
N LYS A 238 -1.08 91.61 27.07
CA LYS A 238 -2.07 92.69 27.17
C LYS A 238 -2.82 92.63 28.50
N LEU A 239 -3.24 91.45 28.94
CA LEU A 239 -3.91 91.25 30.23
C LEU A 239 -3.00 91.68 31.39
N GLU A 240 -1.74 91.25 31.42
CA GLU A 240 -0.75 91.66 32.43
C GLU A 240 -0.57 93.19 32.45
N THR A 241 -0.55 93.82 31.28
CA THR A 241 -0.50 95.29 31.15
C THR A 241 -1.75 95.95 31.74
N ILE A 242 -2.94 95.43 31.42
CA ILE A 242 -4.23 95.90 31.97
C ILE A 242 -4.27 95.68 33.48
N THR A 243 -3.83 94.53 33.99
CA THR A 243 -3.73 94.24 35.43
C THR A 243 -2.82 95.24 36.14
N LYS A 244 -1.64 95.57 35.58
CA LYS A 244 -0.75 96.61 36.11
C LYS A 244 -1.40 98.00 36.11
N VAL A 245 -2.18 98.33 35.08
CA VAL A 245 -2.95 99.60 35.04
C VAL A 245 -4.08 99.60 36.07
N ALA A 246 -4.79 98.49 36.23
CA ALA A 246 -5.86 98.33 37.21
C ALA A 246 -5.34 98.44 38.66
N TYR A 247 -4.21 97.80 38.98
CA TYR A 247 -3.57 97.96 40.30
C TYR A 247 -3.17 99.42 40.57
N ARG A 248 -2.62 100.13 39.59
CA ARG A 248 -2.32 101.57 39.74
C ARG A 248 -3.59 102.39 39.95
N ALA A 249 -4.64 102.12 39.18
CA ALA A 249 -5.92 102.81 39.32
C ALA A 249 -6.57 102.56 40.69
N PHE A 250 -6.46 101.34 41.22
CA PHE A 250 -6.96 100.98 42.55
C PHE A 250 -6.18 101.72 43.64
N ASN A 251 -4.84 101.68 43.62
CA ASN A 251 -4.02 102.40 44.58
C ASN A 251 -4.25 103.92 44.53
N ASN A 252 -4.44 104.50 43.33
CA ASN A 252 -4.79 105.91 43.18
C ASN A 252 -6.19 106.23 43.74
N ALA A 253 -7.13 105.29 43.65
CA ALA A 253 -8.46 105.44 44.23
C ALA A 253 -8.43 105.37 45.77
N ASP A 254 -7.65 104.45 46.35
CA ASP A 254 -7.42 104.39 47.80
C ASP A 254 -6.79 105.69 48.32
N MET A 255 -5.78 106.24 47.62
CA MET A 255 -5.21 107.55 47.95
C MET A 255 -6.24 108.68 47.89
N LEU A 256 -7.10 108.70 46.86
CA LEU A 256 -8.18 109.70 46.76
C LEU A 256 -9.24 109.54 47.85
N VAL A 257 -9.44 108.34 48.41
CA VAL A 257 -10.33 108.12 49.55
C VAL A 257 -9.71 108.70 50.83
N GLU A 258 -8.42 108.49 51.08
CA GLU A 258 -7.72 109.13 52.22
C GLU A 258 -7.70 110.66 52.06
N ASP A 259 -7.36 111.21 50.89
CA ASP A 259 -7.43 112.66 50.61
C ASP A 259 -8.85 113.23 50.88
N MET A 260 -9.91 112.45 50.60
CA MET A 260 -11.30 112.84 50.91
C MET A 260 -11.63 112.75 52.41
N LEU A 261 -11.05 111.81 53.16
CA LEU A 261 -11.21 111.73 54.62
C LEU A 261 -10.50 112.90 55.31
N ASP A 262 -9.27 113.22 54.92
CA ASP A 262 -8.53 114.41 55.38
C ASP A 262 -9.29 115.72 55.08
N LEU A 263 -9.95 115.82 53.91
CA LEU A 263 -10.81 116.95 53.57
C LEU A 263 -12.11 116.99 54.39
N GLN A 264 -12.70 115.82 54.71
CA GLN A 264 -13.88 115.75 55.58
C GLN A 264 -13.55 116.23 57.00
N ASP A 265 -12.42 115.80 57.57
CA ASP A 265 -11.95 116.26 58.88
C ASP A 265 -11.69 117.78 58.89
N GLN A 266 -11.12 118.35 57.82
CA GLN A 266 -10.97 119.80 57.66
C GLN A 266 -12.31 120.54 57.56
N VAL A 267 -13.32 119.95 56.92
CA VAL A 267 -14.68 120.51 56.84
C VAL A 267 -15.36 120.47 58.21
N ASP A 268 -15.20 119.40 58.98
CA ASP A 268 -15.78 119.26 60.33
C ASP A 268 -15.11 120.22 61.34
N GLU A 269 -13.78 120.40 61.26
CA GLU A 269 -13.07 121.40 62.06
C GLU A 269 -13.50 122.83 61.68
N THR A 270 -13.72 123.10 60.39
CA THR A 270 -14.21 124.40 59.90
C THR A 270 -15.65 124.65 60.34
N THR A 271 -16.51 123.63 60.31
CA THR A 271 -17.89 123.70 60.82
C THR A 271 -17.90 124.05 62.31
N THR A 272 -17.05 123.38 63.10
CA THR A 272 -16.88 123.68 64.53
C THR A 272 -16.39 125.12 64.79
N LYS A 273 -15.54 125.67 63.92
CA LYS A 273 -15.11 127.08 63.98
C LYS A 273 -16.26 128.03 63.63
N VAL A 274 -17.10 127.70 62.63
CA VAL A 274 -18.29 128.47 62.25
C VAL A 274 -19.33 128.49 63.37
N ASP A 275 -19.58 127.36 64.04
CA ASP A 275 -20.51 127.30 65.18
C ASP A 275 -20.07 128.21 66.33
N LYS A 276 -18.76 128.29 66.62
CA LYS A 276 -18.21 129.27 67.58
C LYS A 276 -18.49 130.71 67.15
N VAL A 277 -18.23 131.06 65.89
CA VAL A 277 -18.49 132.41 65.36
C VAL A 277 -19.97 132.75 65.41
N SER A 278 -20.85 131.78 65.14
CA SER A 278 -22.31 131.93 65.27
C SER A 278 -22.73 132.20 66.72
N GLY A 279 -22.15 131.47 67.68
CA GLY A 279 -22.34 131.69 69.12
C GLY A 279 -21.83 133.06 69.61
N ASP A 280 -20.73 133.56 69.07
CA ASP A 280 -20.23 134.90 69.39
C ASP A 280 -21.04 136.01 68.69
N LEU A 281 -21.57 135.77 67.49
CA LEU A 281 -22.49 136.69 66.80
C LEU A 281 -23.80 136.86 67.59
N LEU A 282 -24.34 135.78 68.18
CA LEU A 282 -25.50 135.84 69.08
C LEU A 282 -25.24 136.72 70.31
N LYS A 283 -24.02 136.70 70.88
CA LYS A 283 -23.65 137.63 71.97
C LYS A 283 -23.60 139.08 71.49
N VAL A 284 -23.03 139.35 70.32
CA VAL A 284 -22.99 140.70 69.73
C VAL A 284 -24.40 141.22 69.47
N GLN A 285 -25.30 140.37 68.98
CA GLN A 285 -26.69 140.74 68.71
C GLN A 285 -27.49 141.03 69.99
N TYR A 286 -27.23 140.28 71.07
CA TYR A 286 -27.79 140.58 72.39
C TYR A 286 -27.29 141.94 72.94
N LEU A 287 -25.99 142.22 72.81
CA LEU A 287 -25.40 143.50 73.20
C LEU A 287 -25.92 144.69 72.35
N ALA A 288 -26.17 144.47 71.07
CA ALA A 288 -26.73 145.50 70.18
C ALA A 288 -28.17 145.87 70.56
N ASN A 289 -28.98 144.88 70.97
CA ASN A 289 -30.35 145.13 71.44
C ASN A 289 -30.37 145.93 72.75
N ASP A 290 -29.51 145.59 73.74
CA ASP A 290 -29.35 146.40 74.98
C ASP A 290 -28.98 147.86 74.66
N LEU A 291 -28.08 148.06 73.69
CA LEU A 291 -27.66 149.39 73.26
C LEU A 291 -28.82 150.18 72.63
N SER A 292 -29.68 149.50 71.85
CA SER A 292 -30.87 150.09 71.22
C SER A 292 -31.91 150.55 72.24
N ASP A 293 -32.21 149.72 73.24
CA ASP A 293 -33.17 150.05 74.31
C ASP A 293 -32.68 151.26 75.14
N ARG A 294 -31.37 151.33 75.40
CA ARG A 294 -30.74 152.48 76.07
C ARG A 294 -30.79 153.76 75.23
N MET A 295 -30.69 153.66 73.90
CA MET A 295 -30.74 154.81 72.99
C MET A 295 -32.16 155.42 72.91
N THR A 296 -33.19 154.57 72.87
CA THR A 296 -34.61 154.99 72.90
C THR A 296 -34.95 155.84 74.14
N ASN A 297 -34.38 155.49 75.31
CA ASN A 297 -34.54 156.26 76.55
C ASN A 297 -33.82 157.63 76.53
N VAL A 298 -32.78 157.78 75.71
CA VAL A 298 -32.10 159.08 75.50
C VAL A 298 -32.95 160.00 74.62
N GLU A 299 -33.54 159.49 73.53
CA GLU A 299 -34.41 160.29 72.64
C GLU A 299 -35.65 160.84 73.37
N GLY A 300 -36.24 160.06 74.27
CA GLY A 300 -37.33 160.50 75.15
C GLY A 300 -36.96 161.66 76.08
N LYS A 301 -35.68 161.81 76.46
CA LYS A 301 -35.20 162.95 77.26
C LYS A 301 -34.86 164.18 76.41
N VAL A 302 -34.45 163.98 75.16
CA VAL A 302 -34.12 165.07 74.22
C VAL A 302 -35.39 165.79 73.76
N SER A 303 -36.45 165.05 73.44
CA SER A 303 -37.73 165.60 72.97
C SER A 303 -38.42 166.52 74.00
N ALA A 304 -38.36 166.18 75.30
CA ALA A 304 -38.84 167.03 76.39
C ALA A 304 -38.07 168.37 76.56
N SER A 305 -36.86 168.48 75.98
CA SER A 305 -36.06 169.71 75.98
C SER A 305 -36.41 170.64 74.81
N ALA A 306 -36.74 170.07 73.64
CA ALA A 306 -37.06 170.84 72.44
C ALA A 306 -38.33 171.70 72.58
N GLU A 307 -39.35 171.21 73.29
CA GLU A 307 -40.62 171.94 73.48
C GLU A 307 -40.45 173.19 74.37
N LYS A 308 -39.53 173.16 75.35
CA LYS A 308 -39.18 174.35 76.16
C LYS A 308 -38.52 175.45 75.33
N VAL A 309 -37.78 175.11 74.28
CA VAL A 309 -37.12 176.10 73.41
C VAL A 309 -38.13 176.74 72.45
N ASN A 310 -39.05 175.95 71.88
CA ASN A 310 -39.89 176.44 70.78
C ASN A 310 -40.94 177.48 71.24
N LYS A 311 -41.39 177.44 72.51
CA LYS A 311 -42.32 178.44 73.05
C LYS A 311 -41.67 179.78 73.43
N ALA A 312 -40.34 179.82 73.56
CA ALA A 312 -39.60 181.07 73.76
C ALA A 312 -39.46 181.88 72.45
N ASN A 313 -39.30 181.22 71.30
CA ASN A 313 -39.03 181.89 70.03
C ASN A 313 -40.26 182.62 69.42
N MET A 314 -41.49 182.15 69.66
CA MET A 314 -42.69 182.86 69.15
C MET A 314 -43.04 184.13 69.95
N LEU A 315 -42.40 184.36 71.10
CA LEU A 315 -42.49 185.65 71.81
C LEU A 315 -41.63 186.75 71.17
N ALA A 316 -40.71 186.40 70.26
CA ALA A 316 -39.73 187.33 69.68
C ALA A 316 -40.18 188.01 68.36
N MET A 317 -41.18 187.46 67.64
CA MET A 317 -41.67 188.03 66.36
C MET A 317 -42.96 188.88 66.48
N VAL A 318 -43.16 189.53 67.63
CA VAL A 318 -44.18 190.59 67.78
C VAL A 318 -43.60 192.00 67.52
N GLY A 319 -42.27 192.12 67.35
CA GLY A 319 -41.56 193.39 67.60
C GLY A 319 -41.00 194.20 66.42
N ILE A 320 -41.13 193.79 65.15
CA ILE A 320 -40.41 194.47 64.04
C ILE A 320 -41.32 194.76 62.83
N ALA A 321 -41.25 196.01 62.33
CA ALA A 321 -41.78 196.54 61.06
C ALA A 321 -43.27 196.93 60.94
N LEU A 322 -43.78 197.68 61.93
CA LEU A 322 -44.62 198.85 61.63
C LEU A 322 -43.70 200.05 61.34
N ALA A 323 -43.52 200.45 60.06
CA ALA A 323 -43.16 201.84 59.63
C ALA A 323 -42.89 201.97 58.11
N GLY A 324 -43.69 202.81 57.42
CA GLY A 324 -43.45 203.30 56.05
C GLY A 324 -43.92 202.33 54.94
N VAL A 325 -44.51 202.76 53.82
CA VAL A 325 -44.78 204.10 53.22
C VAL A 325 -46.06 203.90 52.37
N ALA A 326 -47.18 204.62 52.50
CA ALA A 326 -47.43 206.07 52.43
C ALA A 326 -47.31 206.71 51.02
N LEU A 327 -48.43 206.69 50.28
CA LEU A 327 -48.96 207.83 49.51
C LEU A 327 -48.37 208.13 48.10
N VAL A 328 -49.01 207.53 47.09
CA VAL A 328 -49.01 207.84 45.64
C VAL A 328 -50.34 207.28 45.10
N LEU A 329 -51.20 207.90 44.27
CA LEU A 329 -51.44 209.28 43.77
C LEU A 329 -53.00 209.39 43.48
N PRO A 330 -53.59 210.55 43.08
CA PRO A 330 -55.04 210.81 43.22
C PRO A 330 -55.90 210.63 41.95
N PHE A 331 -57.23 210.61 42.12
CA PHE A 331 -58.28 211.28 41.32
C PHE A 331 -59.65 211.07 42.05
N VAL A 332 -60.54 212.06 42.22
CA VAL A 332 -61.54 212.57 41.25
C VAL A 332 -62.43 211.41 40.73
N VAL A 333 -63.69 211.25 41.16
CA VAL A 333 -64.90 212.09 40.96
C VAL A 333 -65.36 212.14 39.50
N THR A 334 -66.68 212.07 39.30
CA THR A 334 -67.45 211.99 38.03
C THR A 334 -67.41 210.61 37.34
N LYS A 335 -68.54 209.89 37.21
CA LYS A 335 -69.94 210.17 37.60
C LYS A 335 -70.48 209.11 38.56
#